data_AF-A0A813LUP5-F1
#
_entry.id   AF-A0A813LUP5-F1
#
_cell.length_a   1.000
_cell.length_b   1.000
_cell.length_c   1.000
_cell.angle_alpha   90.00
_cell.angle_beta   90.00
_cell.angle_gamma   90.00
#
_symmetry.space_group_name_H-M   'P 1'
#
loop_
_entity.id
_entity.type
_entity.pdbx_description
1 polymer ?
#
loop_
_entity_poly.entity_id
_entity_poly.type
_entity_poly.pdbx_seq_one_letter_code
_entity_poly.pdbx_strand_id
1 'polypeptide(L)'
;VREDFLKEQRKYYLQTGAFVNLAPKQLAGAGAPVLELDLLKVTVDELKDPKTPLVCKMRIAKDGPVEGFTGYFDTPFRGSPEHPATHEVTLTTGPTAGTATHWGQQLFCFNPPFATKKGDLLECSMIIRRQEKNHRLLQLECKFVLKSESSGVVRDEREETYFVD
;
A
#
# COMPACT_ATOMS: atom_id res chain seq x y z
N VAL A 1 -6.54 7.32 -30.90
CA VAL A 1 -5.75 6.10 -31.24
C VAL A 1 -4.40 6.05 -30.52
N ARG A 2 -3.39 6.90 -30.84
CA ARG A 2 -2.08 6.83 -30.16
C ARG A 2 -2.15 7.19 -28.67
N GLU A 3 -2.92 8.21 -28.32
CA GLU A 3 -3.09 8.61 -26.91
C GLU A 3 -3.84 7.56 -26.09
N ASP A 4 -4.92 7.01 -26.64
CA ASP A 4 -5.70 5.96 -25.97
C ASP A 4 -4.84 4.72 -25.74
N PHE A 5 -4.07 4.32 -26.76
CA PHE A 5 -3.08 3.26 -26.64
C PHE A 5 -2.08 3.56 -25.51
N LEU A 6 -1.46 4.75 -25.48
CA LEU A 6 -0.49 5.10 -24.43
C LEU A 6 -1.11 5.13 -23.03
N LYS A 7 -2.36 5.61 -22.89
CA LYS A 7 -3.10 5.59 -21.62
C LYS A 7 -3.36 4.16 -21.16
N GLU A 8 -3.77 3.28 -22.07
CA GLU A 8 -3.98 1.85 -21.79
C GLU A 8 -2.68 1.17 -21.36
N GLN A 9 -1.58 1.38 -22.11
CA GLN A 9 -0.28 0.82 -21.77
C GLN A 9 0.22 1.34 -20.41
N ARG A 10 0.06 2.64 -20.13
CA ARG A 10 0.41 3.23 -18.83
C ARG A 10 -0.40 2.59 -17.71
N LYS A 11 -1.72 2.44 -17.89
CA LYS A 11 -2.58 1.80 -16.90
C LYS A 11 -2.07 0.39 -16.61
N TYR A 12 -1.92 -0.41 -17.66
CA TYR A 12 -1.55 -1.82 -17.54
C TYR A 12 -0.18 -2.05 -16.91
N TYR A 13 0.86 -1.32 -17.34
CA TYR A 13 2.24 -1.58 -16.92
C TYR A 13 2.70 -0.78 -15.69
N LEU A 14 2.10 0.38 -15.40
CA LEU A 14 2.58 1.26 -14.33
C LEU A 14 1.55 1.48 -13.23
N GLN A 15 0.25 1.40 -13.53
CA GLN A 15 -0.80 1.74 -12.56
C GLN A 15 -1.51 0.51 -11.98
N THR A 16 -1.52 -0.62 -12.69
CA THR A 16 -2.08 -1.86 -12.16
C THR A 16 -1.07 -2.58 -11.25
N GLY A 17 -1.51 -2.97 -10.07
CA GLY A 17 -0.71 -3.69 -9.08
C GLY A 17 -0.22 -5.04 -9.63
N ALA A 18 1.06 -5.33 -9.40
CA ALA A 18 1.66 -6.60 -9.78
C ALA A 18 1.76 -7.53 -8.57
N PHE A 19 1.42 -8.81 -8.77
CA PHE A 19 1.76 -9.86 -7.81
C PHE A 19 3.27 -10.03 -7.73
N VAL A 20 3.82 -10.01 -6.51
CA VAL A 20 5.24 -10.26 -6.25
C VAL A 20 5.44 -11.08 -4.98
N ASN A 21 6.60 -11.73 -4.89
CA ASN A 21 7.12 -12.32 -3.66
C ASN A 21 8.37 -11.56 -3.25
N LEU A 22 8.21 -10.59 -2.35
CA LEU A 22 9.29 -9.74 -1.88
C LEU A 22 10.05 -10.41 -0.72
N ALA A 23 11.38 -10.31 -0.77
CA ALA A 23 12.25 -10.58 0.37
C ALA A 23 12.40 -9.31 1.22
N PRO A 24 12.53 -9.42 2.56
CA PRO A 24 12.69 -8.26 3.45
C PRO A 24 13.82 -7.29 3.04
N LYS A 25 14.90 -7.82 2.44
CA LYS A 25 16.04 -7.01 1.97
C LYS A 25 15.68 -6.00 0.87
N GLN A 26 14.61 -6.25 0.12
CA GLN A 26 14.11 -5.38 -0.96
C GLN A 26 13.32 -4.18 -0.43
N LEU A 27 12.93 -4.19 0.84
CA LEU A 27 12.24 -3.05 1.45
C LEU A 27 13.23 -1.91 1.74
N ALA A 28 12.81 -0.71 1.36
CA ALA A 28 13.53 0.53 1.63
C ALA A 28 13.33 1.03 3.07
N GLY A 29 12.32 0.53 3.79
CA GLY A 29 12.00 0.88 5.17
C GLY A 29 10.98 -0.10 5.76
N ALA A 30 10.66 0.08 7.04
CA ALA A 30 9.58 -0.68 7.67
C ALA A 30 8.22 -0.23 7.13
N GLY A 31 7.29 -1.18 6.95
CA GLY A 31 5.91 -0.88 6.62
C GLY A 31 5.18 -0.20 7.79
N ALA A 32 4.07 0.46 7.48
CA ALA A 32 3.16 1.04 8.46
C ALA A 32 1.71 0.63 8.11
N PRO A 33 0.88 0.29 9.11
CA PRO A 33 -0.53 -0.02 8.85
C PRO A 33 -1.22 1.23 8.29
N VAL A 34 -2.01 1.03 7.24
CA VAL A 34 -2.81 2.09 6.59
C VAL A 34 -4.30 1.95 6.91
N LEU A 35 -4.76 0.74 7.20
CA LEU A 35 -6.15 0.42 7.56
C LEU A 35 -6.15 -0.71 8.58
N GLU A 36 -6.96 -0.58 9.63
CA GLU A 36 -7.25 -1.63 10.60
C GLU A 36 -8.77 -1.85 10.61
N LEU A 37 -9.20 -3.11 10.49
CA LEU A 37 -10.60 -3.49 10.45
C LEU A 37 -10.94 -4.38 11.64
N ASP A 38 -11.83 -3.90 12.51
CA ASP A 38 -12.47 -4.72 13.53
C ASP A 38 -13.62 -5.49 12.88
N LEU A 39 -13.41 -6.79 12.64
CA LEU A 39 -14.41 -7.65 11.99
C LEU A 39 -15.70 -7.84 12.79
N LEU A 40 -15.74 -7.45 14.08
CA LEU A 40 -16.96 -7.44 14.88
C LEU A 40 -17.82 -6.17 14.67
N LYS A 41 -17.24 -5.11 14.10
CA LYS A 41 -17.89 -3.79 14.00
C LYS A 41 -17.99 -3.26 12.57
N VAL A 42 -17.01 -3.58 11.73
CA VAL A 42 -16.92 -3.05 10.36
C VAL A 42 -18.17 -3.43 9.57
N THR A 43 -18.70 -2.47 8.84
CA THR A 43 -19.84 -2.65 7.95
C THR A 43 -19.44 -2.59 6.49
N VAL A 44 -20.23 -3.21 5.62
CA VAL A 44 -19.99 -3.16 4.17
C VAL A 44 -20.09 -1.73 3.64
N ASP A 45 -20.97 -0.91 4.21
CA ASP A 45 -21.19 0.46 3.73
C ASP A 45 -20.02 1.39 4.07
N GLU A 46 -19.36 1.20 5.22
CA GLU A 46 -18.09 1.87 5.54
C GLU A 46 -16.97 1.53 4.55
N LEU A 47 -16.96 0.31 4.01
CA LEU A 47 -15.95 -0.15 3.05
C LEU A 47 -16.24 0.25 1.60
N LYS A 48 -17.50 0.51 1.24
CA LYS A 48 -17.89 0.84 -0.14
C LYS A 48 -17.50 2.25 -0.54
N ASP A 49 -17.68 3.21 0.37
CA ASP A 49 -17.46 4.63 0.09
C ASP A 49 -16.70 5.31 1.24
N PRO A 50 -15.39 5.08 1.35
CA PRO A 50 -14.58 5.76 2.37
C PRO A 50 -14.58 7.27 2.13
N LYS A 51 -15.01 8.02 3.15
CA LYS A 51 -15.11 9.48 3.10
C LYS A 51 -13.82 10.19 3.52
N THR A 52 -12.95 9.49 4.23
CA THR A 52 -11.71 10.02 4.78
C THR A 52 -10.53 9.27 4.20
N PRO A 53 -9.49 9.96 3.69
CA PRO A 53 -8.27 9.31 3.27
C PRO A 53 -7.60 8.58 4.42
N LEU A 54 -7.12 7.38 4.15
CA LEU A 54 -6.22 6.65 5.01
C LEU A 54 -4.84 7.29 4.95
N VAL A 55 -4.13 7.36 6.08
CA VAL A 55 -2.82 8.00 6.15
C VAL A 55 -1.80 7.10 6.82
N CYS A 56 -0.59 7.05 6.27
CA CYS A 56 0.53 6.40 6.91
C CYS A 56 1.83 7.14 6.60
N LYS A 57 2.86 6.90 7.40
CA LYS A 57 4.18 7.50 7.24
C LYS A 57 5.24 6.43 7.34
N MET A 58 6.20 6.45 6.43
CA MET A 58 7.28 5.46 6.37
C MET A 58 8.61 6.19 6.37
N ARG A 59 9.51 5.77 7.25
CA ARG A 59 10.87 6.29 7.30
C ARG A 59 11.78 5.44 6.42
N ILE A 60 12.54 6.11 5.56
CA ILE A 60 13.48 5.45 4.66
C ILE A 60 14.69 4.97 5.48
N ALA A 61 15.01 3.68 5.38
CA ALA A 61 16.08 3.04 6.13
C ALA A 61 17.42 2.96 5.38
N LYS A 62 17.41 3.15 4.05
CA LYS A 62 18.58 3.00 3.17
C LYS A 62 18.63 4.13 2.14
N ASP A 63 19.83 4.53 1.74
CA ASP A 63 20.00 5.42 0.59
C ASP A 63 19.62 4.72 -0.71
N GLY A 64 19.04 5.48 -1.64
CA GLY A 64 18.73 4.99 -2.98
C GLY A 64 17.34 5.40 -3.47
N PRO A 65 17.00 5.04 -4.71
CA PRO A 65 15.65 5.26 -5.22
C PRO A 65 14.64 4.35 -4.53
N VAL A 66 13.44 4.87 -4.28
CA VAL A 66 12.25 4.06 -3.97
C VAL A 66 11.44 3.94 -5.25
N GLU A 67 11.40 2.73 -5.79
CA GLU A 67 10.79 2.43 -7.10
C GLU A 67 9.29 2.16 -7.03
N GLY A 68 8.73 2.01 -5.83
CA GLY A 68 7.32 1.70 -5.64
C GLY A 68 6.96 1.54 -4.17
N PHE A 69 5.69 1.23 -3.93
CA PHE A 69 5.19 0.79 -2.63
C PHE A 69 4.55 -0.58 -2.74
N THR A 70 4.46 -1.28 -1.62
CA THR A 70 3.86 -2.60 -1.57
C THR A 70 2.76 -2.69 -0.54
N GLY A 71 1.66 -3.34 -0.90
CA GLY A 71 0.54 -3.66 -0.03
C GLY A 71 0.54 -5.14 0.35
N TYR A 72 0.29 -5.40 1.63
CA TYR A 72 0.06 -6.71 2.21
C TYR A 72 -0.91 -6.56 3.39
N PHE A 73 -1.29 -7.66 4.03
CA PHE A 73 -2.20 -7.64 5.16
C PHE A 73 -1.80 -8.64 6.24
N ASP A 74 -2.21 -8.33 7.46
CA ASP A 74 -2.15 -9.22 8.60
C ASP A 74 -3.57 -9.55 9.06
N THR A 75 -3.79 -10.78 9.51
CA THR A 75 -5.08 -11.26 10.03
C THR A 75 -4.84 -11.90 11.40
N PRO A 76 -5.00 -11.13 12.49
CA PRO A 76 -4.90 -11.66 13.84
C PRO A 76 -6.21 -12.37 14.23
N PHE A 77 -6.10 -13.56 14.81
CA PHE A 77 -7.21 -14.35 15.33
C PHE A 77 -7.23 -14.23 16.86
N ARG A 78 -8.09 -13.33 17.38
CA ARG A 78 -8.14 -12.97 18.81
C ARG A 78 -9.44 -13.37 19.54
N GLY A 79 -10.43 -13.89 18.83
CA GLY A 79 -11.77 -14.12 19.39
C GLY A 79 -12.54 -12.81 19.56
N SER A 80 -13.45 -12.76 20.55
CA SER A 80 -14.20 -11.55 20.92
C SER A 80 -13.89 -11.12 22.36
N PRO A 81 -14.27 -9.90 22.78
CA PRO A 81 -14.13 -9.49 24.17
C PRO A 81 -14.80 -10.44 25.17
N GLU A 82 -15.92 -11.05 24.79
CA GLU A 82 -16.68 -12.01 25.61
C GLU A 82 -16.09 -13.43 25.54
N HIS A 83 -15.47 -13.78 24.41
CA HIS A 83 -14.88 -15.09 24.15
C HIS A 83 -13.48 -14.92 23.54
N PRO A 84 -12.49 -14.51 24.34
CA PRO A 84 -11.14 -14.30 23.84
C PRO A 84 -10.50 -15.62 23.41
N ALA A 85 -9.64 -15.56 22.39
CA ALA A 85 -8.84 -16.71 21.99
C ALA A 85 -7.89 -17.11 23.13
N THR A 86 -7.77 -18.41 23.38
CA THR A 86 -6.78 -18.91 24.36
C THR A 86 -5.35 -18.71 23.88
N HIS A 87 -5.15 -18.73 22.56
CA HIS A 87 -3.87 -18.51 21.90
C HIS A 87 -4.10 -17.64 20.67
N GLU A 88 -3.56 -16.42 20.68
CA GLU A 88 -3.60 -15.56 19.51
C GLU A 88 -2.62 -16.06 18.44
N VAL A 89 -3.10 -16.13 17.20
CA VAL A 89 -2.28 -16.43 16.02
C VAL A 89 -2.48 -15.35 14.99
N THR A 90 -1.46 -15.06 14.19
CA THR A 90 -1.54 -14.07 13.11
C THR A 90 -1.09 -14.71 11.81
N LEU A 91 -1.94 -14.63 10.79
CA LEU A 91 -1.54 -14.86 9.42
C LEU A 91 -1.02 -13.54 8.85
N THR A 92 0.24 -13.50 8.42
CA THR A 92 0.81 -12.35 7.71
C THR A 92 1.10 -12.72 6.26
N THR A 93 0.80 -11.79 5.34
CA THR A 93 1.26 -11.85 3.95
C THR A 93 2.43 -10.90 3.69
N GLY A 94 2.99 -10.28 4.73
CA GLY A 94 4.14 -9.40 4.62
C GLY A 94 5.39 -10.10 4.08
N PRO A 95 6.38 -9.34 3.58
CA PRO A 95 7.65 -9.89 3.15
C PRO A 95 8.36 -10.62 4.30
N THR A 96 8.53 -11.94 4.19
CA THR A 96 9.27 -12.76 5.16
C THR A 96 10.45 -13.46 4.50
N ALA A 97 11.42 -13.93 5.30
CA ALA A 97 12.59 -14.64 4.78
C ALA A 97 12.29 -16.10 4.35
N GLY A 98 11.09 -16.62 4.62
CA GLY A 98 10.77 -18.05 4.49
C GLY A 98 9.60 -18.31 3.56
N THR A 99 8.39 -18.22 4.08
CA THR A 99 7.17 -18.74 3.43
C THR A 99 6.43 -17.64 2.71
N ALA A 100 6.32 -17.78 1.38
CA ALA A 100 5.37 -17.02 0.58
C ALA A 100 3.96 -17.57 0.78
N THR A 101 2.97 -16.69 0.80
CA THR A 101 1.56 -17.07 0.70
C THR A 101 1.10 -16.94 -0.76
N HIS A 102 -0.01 -17.57 -1.13
CA HIS A 102 -0.55 -17.44 -2.49
C HIS A 102 -1.03 -16.02 -2.82
N TRP A 103 -1.21 -15.15 -1.81
CA TRP A 103 -1.50 -13.73 -2.02
C TRP A 103 -0.27 -12.92 -2.42
N GLY A 104 0.93 -13.38 -2.05
CA GLY A 104 2.17 -12.62 -2.21
C GLY A 104 2.04 -11.23 -1.59
N GLN A 105 2.58 -10.23 -2.28
CA GLN A 105 2.31 -8.83 -2.03
C GLN A 105 1.90 -8.14 -3.34
N GLN A 106 1.19 -7.02 -3.23
CA GLN A 106 0.89 -6.16 -4.36
C GLN A 106 1.98 -5.09 -4.49
N LEU A 107 2.62 -4.97 -5.66
CA LEU A 107 3.60 -3.94 -5.95
C LEU A 107 3.00 -2.89 -6.88
N PHE A 108 3.16 -1.62 -6.52
CA PHE A 108 2.76 -0.46 -7.33
C PHE A 108 3.99 0.40 -7.60
N CYS A 109 4.31 0.61 -8.87
CA CYS A 109 5.54 1.26 -9.28
C CYS A 109 5.40 2.79 -9.34
N PHE A 110 6.38 3.50 -8.79
CA PHE A 110 6.58 4.92 -9.02
C PHE A 110 7.35 5.12 -10.32
N ASN A 111 6.81 5.94 -11.21
CA ASN A 111 7.51 6.32 -12.43
C ASN A 111 7.48 7.84 -12.64
N PRO A 112 8.62 8.54 -12.46
CA PRO A 112 9.95 8.01 -12.11
C PRO A 112 10.04 7.56 -10.62
N PRO A 113 11.07 6.81 -10.20
CA PRO A 113 11.29 6.51 -8.77
C PRO A 113 11.44 7.77 -7.90
N PHE A 114 11.14 7.69 -6.60
CA PHE A 114 11.48 8.75 -5.64
C PHE A 114 12.96 8.69 -5.31
N ALA A 115 13.68 9.81 -5.45
CA ALA A 115 15.07 9.91 -5.02
C ALA A 115 15.15 10.09 -3.50
N THR A 116 15.56 9.05 -2.77
CA THR A 116 15.55 9.07 -1.29
C THR A 116 16.94 8.89 -0.68
N LYS A 117 17.07 9.35 0.56
CA LYS A 117 18.18 9.17 1.47
C LYS A 117 17.65 8.54 2.75
N LYS A 118 18.51 7.78 3.42
CA LYS A 118 18.24 7.26 4.75
C LYS A 118 17.80 8.41 5.66
N GLY A 119 16.73 8.17 6.40
CA GLY A 119 16.13 9.11 7.34
C GLY A 119 14.95 9.90 6.79
N ASP A 120 14.85 10.04 5.45
CA ASP A 120 13.73 10.74 4.83
C ASP A 120 12.38 10.14 5.22
N LEU A 121 11.34 10.98 5.16
CA LEU A 121 9.99 10.60 5.51
C LEU A 121 9.10 10.62 4.27
N LEU A 122 8.54 9.46 3.93
CA LEU A 122 7.50 9.34 2.91
C LEU A 122 6.13 9.31 3.61
N GLU A 123 5.37 10.38 3.45
CA GLU A 123 3.98 10.44 3.90
C GLU A 123 3.07 10.00 2.75
N CYS A 124 2.10 9.15 3.06
CA CYS A 124 1.11 8.67 2.13
C CYS A 124 -0.29 8.97 2.66
N SER A 125 -1.15 9.47 1.79
CA SER A 125 -2.59 9.58 1.98
C SER A 125 -3.27 8.86 0.83
N MET A 126 -4.20 7.96 1.09
CA MET A 126 -4.88 7.22 0.03
C MET A 126 -6.37 7.01 0.30
N ILE A 127 -7.16 7.02 -0.77
CA ILE A 127 -8.55 6.59 -0.76
C ILE A 127 -8.64 5.31 -1.59
N ILE A 128 -9.19 4.24 -1.01
CA ILE A 128 -9.37 2.95 -1.69
C ILE A 128 -10.84 2.78 -2.03
N ARG A 129 -11.19 2.71 -3.31
CA ARG A 129 -12.58 2.58 -3.78
C ARG A 129 -12.77 1.34 -4.62
N ARG A 130 -14.01 0.88 -4.72
CA ARG A 130 -14.40 -0.11 -5.73
C ARG A 130 -14.48 0.56 -7.10
N GLN A 131 -14.05 -0.13 -8.15
CA GLN A 131 -14.19 0.39 -9.51
C GLN A 131 -15.66 0.34 -9.96
N GLU A 132 -16.10 1.36 -10.72
CA GLU A 132 -17.46 1.44 -11.26
C GLU A 132 -17.78 0.27 -12.20
N LYS A 133 -16.82 -0.12 -13.05
CA LYS A 133 -16.99 -1.21 -14.03
C LYS A 133 -17.18 -2.58 -13.36
N ASN A 134 -16.52 -2.81 -12.23
CA ASN A 134 -16.60 -4.06 -11.49
C ASN A 134 -16.31 -3.82 -10.01
N HIS A 135 -17.34 -3.96 -9.17
CA HIS A 135 -17.27 -3.67 -7.74
C HIS A 135 -16.33 -4.60 -6.95
N ARG A 136 -15.77 -5.63 -7.59
CA ARG A 136 -14.75 -6.53 -7.00
C ARG A 136 -13.33 -6.00 -7.16
N LEU A 137 -13.11 -5.08 -8.09
CA LEU A 137 -11.81 -4.48 -8.37
C LEU A 137 -11.66 -3.19 -7.57
N LEU A 138 -10.42 -2.83 -7.25
CA LEU A 138 -10.14 -1.63 -6.46
C LEU A 138 -9.39 -0.58 -7.28
N GLN A 139 -9.60 0.67 -6.90
CA GLN A 139 -8.86 1.83 -7.35
C GLN A 139 -8.31 2.54 -6.10
N LEU A 140 -7.04 2.91 -6.16
CA LEU A 140 -6.35 3.63 -5.11
C LEU A 140 -6.01 5.02 -5.63
N GLU A 141 -6.60 6.05 -5.02
CA GLU A 141 -6.25 7.45 -5.25
C GLU A 141 -5.26 7.87 -4.17
N CYS A 142 -4.00 8.01 -4.55
CA CYS A 142 -2.89 8.17 -3.63
C CYS A 142 -2.26 9.55 -3.78
N LYS A 143 -1.87 10.12 -2.64
CA LYS A 143 -1.01 11.29 -2.53
C LYS A 143 0.23 10.93 -1.73
N PHE A 144 1.40 11.23 -2.27
CA PHE A 144 2.69 10.98 -1.65
C PHE A 144 3.43 12.29 -1.44
N VAL A 145 4.03 12.46 -0.27
CA VAL A 145 4.86 13.62 0.07
C VAL A 145 6.17 13.12 0.67
N LEU A 146 7.28 13.36 -0.04
CA LEU A 146 8.62 13.02 0.43
C LEU A 146 9.24 14.24 1.11
N LYS A 147 9.64 14.08 2.38
CA LYS A 147 10.27 15.13 3.18
C LYS A 147 11.70 14.74 3.57
N SER A 148 12.62 15.71 3.55
CA SER A 148 13.97 15.50 4.06
C SER A 148 13.99 15.35 5.57
N GLU A 149 14.76 14.38 6.09
CA GLU A 149 15.00 14.27 7.54
C GLU A 149 15.59 15.55 8.14
N SER A 150 16.59 16.12 7.46
CA SER A 150 17.42 17.20 7.99
C SER A 150 16.70 18.54 8.15
N SER A 151 15.74 18.83 7.28
CA SER A 151 15.10 20.14 7.18
C SER A 151 13.58 20.11 7.26
N GLY A 152 12.96 18.93 7.16
CA GLY A 152 11.52 18.77 7.04
C GLY A 152 10.93 19.28 5.72
N VAL A 153 11.78 19.79 4.81
CA VAL A 153 11.36 20.37 3.52
C VAL A 153 10.83 19.28 2.61
N VAL A 154 9.71 19.58 1.94
CA VAL A 154 9.14 18.74 0.89
C VAL A 154 10.08 18.74 -0.31
N ARG A 155 10.54 17.55 -0.70
CA ARG A 155 11.42 17.35 -1.86
C ARG A 155 10.67 16.90 -3.10
N ASP A 156 9.58 16.17 -2.92
CA ASP A 156 8.75 15.66 -4.01
C ASP A 156 7.34 15.44 -3.47
N GLU A 157 6.34 15.69 -4.32
CA GLU A 157 4.92 15.54 -4.01
C GLU A 157 4.18 15.09 -5.27
N ARG A 158 3.37 14.04 -5.14
CA ARG A 158 2.70 13.40 -6.29
C ARG A 158 1.31 12.93 -5.93
N GLU A 159 0.43 13.03 -6.91
CA GLU A 159 -0.89 12.43 -6.89
C GLU A 159 -0.96 11.38 -8.01
N GLU A 160 -1.22 10.14 -7.64
CA GLU A 160 -1.19 9.00 -8.54
C GLU A 160 -2.40 8.09 -8.29
N THR A 161 -2.91 7.51 -9.37
CA THR A 161 -4.00 6.52 -9.30
C THR A 161 -3.47 5.16 -9.69
N TYR A 162 -3.77 4.15 -8.86
CA TYR A 162 -3.45 2.75 -9.08
C TYR A 162 -4.69 1.87 -9.08
N PHE A 163 -4.56 0.67 -9.62
CA PHE A 163 -5.64 -0.29 -9.79
C PHE A 163 -5.24 -1.65 -9.23
N VAL A 164 -6.18 -2.35 -8.61
CA VAL A 164 -6.06 -3.76 -8.25
C VAL A 164 -7.16 -4.48 -9.04
N ASP A 165 -6.74 -5.17 -10.09
CA ASP A 165 -7.59 -5.82 -11.08
C ASP A 165 -7.61 -7.35 -10.91
#